data_AF-A0A9D2DXJ9-F1
#
_entry.id   AF-A0A9D2DXJ9-F1
#
_cell.length_a   1.000
_cell.length_b   1.000
_cell.length_c   1.000
_cell.angle_alpha   90.00
_cell.angle_beta   90.00
_cell.angle_gamma   90.00
#
_symmetry.space_group_name_H-M   'P 1'
#
loop_
_entity.id
_entity.type
_entity.pdbx_description
1 polymer ?
#
loop_
_entity_poly.entity_id
_entity_poly.type
_entity_poly.pdbx_seq_one_letter_code
_entity_poly.pdbx_strand_id
1 'polypeptide(L)'
;MADKEKRGGLVARWLIGKERSEDYARSTLPTSRWALFWDILKGRFGKLVLVNLFMVVTFLPVVAVIVLRVLDIGANGAVGPYAGGLGVGYPVLPDLVGYAENIVFYSDLVWFGLLIPAAAIAAIGIAGGGYIIRNLIWTEGIFVANDFLRGIRRNYWNVLEAVLVFSVLLFLARTMGNMADMLIALGVGNSGWLIASKVVGYVIVAFAVLLMFWMISLGISYKQGPLALFRNAVVMTVGTFPQTIFFAILATWPIFLTLFGGTILTALGIILMLLIGISYMLLVWLDYSQWAFDKFVNPNMGYATGRGLYNKDKQGKSEQAASPSMESAAMREYRRQIVAMGKSKLVCRPIKPIDDDLEVYQLPDSFSREDLQRLRDSKTAIEEDTKAYEDEHKDDERYVEYNRQFEERERALQEEDTGGKKKKKKAPKPPKMLNKR
;
A
#
# COMPACT_ATOMS: atom_id res chain seq x y z
N MET A 1 -5.83 10.80 35.08
CA MET A 1 -6.53 10.77 33.78
C MET A 1 -6.46 12.13 33.07
N ALA A 2 -5.28 12.68 32.85
CA ALA A 2 -5.14 14.00 32.20
C ALA A 2 -3.87 14.00 31.36
N ASP A 3 -3.91 13.33 30.20
CA ASP A 3 -2.90 13.52 29.15
C ASP A 3 -3.41 13.09 27.76
N LYS A 4 -4.71 13.28 27.50
CA LYS A 4 -5.38 12.89 26.25
C LYS A 4 -5.54 14.03 25.24
N GLU A 5 -5.08 15.24 25.53
CA GLU A 5 -5.49 16.44 24.78
C GLU A 5 -4.49 17.03 23.78
N LYS A 6 -3.41 16.32 23.41
CA LYS A 6 -2.53 16.78 22.32
C LYS A 6 -2.46 15.82 21.14
N ARG A 7 -3.58 15.20 20.76
CA ARG A 7 -3.69 14.44 19.50
C ARG A 7 -4.42 15.30 18.47
N GLY A 8 -3.70 15.62 17.38
CA GLY A 8 -4.05 16.56 16.32
C GLY A 8 -5.49 16.49 15.79
N GLY A 9 -5.89 17.58 15.14
CA GLY A 9 -7.27 17.89 14.73
C GLY A 9 -8.00 16.78 13.95
N LEU A 10 -9.30 16.98 13.75
CA LEU A 10 -10.22 16.02 13.11
C LEU A 10 -9.65 15.35 11.84
N VAL A 11 -8.95 16.11 11.00
CA VAL A 11 -8.28 15.62 9.79
C VAL A 11 -7.15 14.63 10.11
N ALA A 12 -6.33 14.91 11.12
CA ALA A 12 -5.28 13.99 11.57
C ALA A 12 -5.87 12.72 12.19
N ARG A 13 -6.96 12.83 12.98
CA ARG A 13 -7.68 11.66 13.50
C ARG A 13 -8.31 10.80 12.40
N TRP A 14 -8.80 11.43 11.32
CA TRP A 14 -9.36 10.74 10.16
C TRP A 14 -8.28 10.05 9.30
N LEU A 15 -7.11 10.69 9.15
CA LEU A 15 -5.96 10.14 8.42
C LEU A 15 -5.20 9.04 9.18
N ILE A 16 -5.07 9.16 10.50
CA ILE A 16 -4.27 8.26 11.34
C ILE A 16 -5.09 7.04 11.79
N GLY A 17 -6.41 7.19 11.97
CA GLY A 17 -7.28 6.15 12.51
C GLY A 17 -7.06 5.92 14.01
N LYS A 18 -8.01 5.27 14.69
CA LYS A 18 -7.85 4.88 16.10
C LYS A 18 -6.79 3.78 16.22
N GLU A 19 -5.60 4.12 16.70
CA GLU A 19 -4.60 3.12 17.11
C GLU A 19 -5.17 2.26 18.26
N ARG A 20 -5.23 0.94 18.03
CA ARG A 20 -5.51 -0.05 19.08
C ARG A 20 -4.18 -0.50 19.70
N SER A 21 -4.17 -0.72 21.00
CA SER A 21 -2.99 -1.17 21.76
C SER A 21 -2.39 -2.46 21.17
N GLU A 22 -1.06 -2.54 21.11
CA GLU A 22 -0.32 -3.56 20.34
C GLU A 22 -0.62 -5.02 20.73
N ASP A 23 -0.88 -5.29 22.01
CA ASP A 23 -1.21 -6.65 22.48
C ASP A 23 -2.64 -7.08 22.12
N TYR A 24 -3.58 -6.12 22.09
CA TYR A 24 -4.95 -6.34 21.61
C TYR A 24 -5.01 -6.36 20.07
N ALA A 25 -4.06 -5.69 19.40
CA ALA A 25 -3.99 -5.61 17.94
C ALA A 25 -3.61 -6.95 17.29
N ARG A 26 -2.72 -7.75 17.91
CA ARG A 26 -2.28 -9.04 17.35
C ARG A 26 -3.38 -10.10 17.36
N SER A 27 -4.22 -10.18 18.39
CA SER A 27 -5.36 -11.09 18.45
C SER A 27 -6.53 -10.68 17.55
N THR A 28 -6.57 -9.40 17.14
CA THR A 28 -7.56 -8.87 16.17
C THR A 28 -7.12 -8.98 14.72
N LEU A 29 -5.91 -9.51 14.43
CA LEU A 29 -5.47 -9.70 13.05
C LEU A 29 -6.39 -10.69 12.32
N PRO A 30 -6.67 -10.46 11.03
CA PRO A 30 -7.51 -11.35 10.24
C PRO A 30 -6.86 -12.72 10.04
N THR A 31 -7.67 -13.77 9.96
CA THR A 31 -7.21 -15.15 9.82
C THR A 31 -7.00 -15.58 8.36
N SER A 32 -7.56 -14.85 7.41
CA SER A 32 -7.46 -15.14 5.97
C SER A 32 -7.20 -13.87 5.16
N ARG A 33 -6.65 -14.05 3.95
CA ARG A 33 -6.38 -12.96 2.98
C ARG A 33 -7.66 -12.24 2.59
N TRP A 34 -8.74 -12.98 2.38
CA TRP A 34 -10.06 -12.40 2.14
C TRP A 34 -10.56 -11.51 3.29
N ALA A 35 -10.37 -11.95 4.55
CA ALA A 35 -10.73 -11.12 5.70
C ALA A 35 -9.83 -9.88 5.82
N LEU A 36 -8.54 -10.02 5.49
CA LEU A 36 -7.57 -8.93 5.46
C LEU A 36 -7.92 -7.87 4.40
N PHE A 37 -8.36 -8.28 3.22
CA PHE A 37 -8.86 -7.36 2.20
C PHE A 37 -9.97 -6.46 2.76
N TRP A 38 -11.00 -7.05 3.39
CA TRP A 38 -12.11 -6.29 3.96
C TRP A 38 -11.71 -5.45 5.18
N ASP A 39 -10.78 -5.93 5.99
CA ASP A 39 -10.22 -5.18 7.13
C ASP A 39 -9.49 -3.91 6.64
N ILE A 40 -8.65 -4.02 5.61
CA ILE A 40 -7.95 -2.87 5.03
C ILE A 40 -8.94 -1.94 4.33
N LEU A 41 -9.84 -2.49 3.51
CA LEU A 41 -10.79 -1.70 2.72
C LEU A 41 -11.69 -0.85 3.62
N LYS A 42 -12.23 -1.42 4.72
CA LYS A 42 -13.12 -0.71 5.64
C LYS A 42 -12.36 0.05 6.73
N GLY A 43 -11.32 -0.56 7.30
CA GLY A 43 -10.58 0.01 8.43
C GLY A 43 -9.56 1.08 8.04
N ARG A 44 -9.10 1.10 6.78
CA ARG A 44 -8.08 2.06 6.29
C ARG A 44 -8.53 2.78 5.02
N PHE A 45 -9.84 2.92 4.81
CA PHE A 45 -10.45 3.54 3.63
C PHE A 45 -9.86 4.92 3.29
N GLY A 46 -9.74 5.82 4.27
CA GLY A 46 -9.17 7.17 4.05
C GLY A 46 -7.73 7.16 3.54
N LYS A 47 -6.91 6.18 3.96
CA LYS A 47 -5.55 6.01 3.44
C LYS A 47 -5.56 5.51 2.00
N LEU A 48 -6.48 4.61 1.64
CA LEU A 48 -6.64 4.14 0.27
C LEU A 48 -7.04 5.28 -0.67
N VAL A 49 -8.02 6.11 -0.26
CA VAL A 49 -8.43 7.30 -1.03
C VAL A 49 -7.27 8.27 -1.23
N LEU A 50 -6.51 8.58 -0.17
CA LEU A 50 -5.36 9.49 -0.28
C LEU A 50 -4.28 8.94 -1.22
N VAL A 51 -3.97 7.64 -1.13
CA VAL A 51 -3.03 6.98 -2.05
C VAL A 51 -3.58 6.99 -3.48
N ASN A 52 -4.89 6.79 -3.66
CA ASN A 52 -5.54 6.87 -4.96
C ASN A 52 -5.36 8.24 -5.61
N LEU A 53 -5.55 9.32 -4.86
CA LEU A 53 -5.39 10.69 -5.37
C LEU A 53 -3.96 10.94 -5.87
N PHE A 54 -2.94 10.48 -5.13
CA PHE A 54 -1.55 10.59 -5.61
C PHE A 54 -1.33 9.81 -6.92
N MET A 55 -1.93 8.63 -7.05
CA MET A 55 -1.84 7.86 -8.29
C MET A 55 -2.60 8.51 -9.44
N VAL A 56 -3.81 9.03 -9.20
CA VAL A 56 -4.63 9.73 -10.21
C VAL A 56 -3.83 10.85 -10.88
N VAL A 57 -3.08 11.65 -10.11
CA VAL A 57 -2.23 12.72 -10.65
C VAL A 57 -1.23 12.18 -11.68
N THR A 58 -0.57 11.06 -11.39
CA THR A 58 0.40 10.44 -12.31
C THR A 58 -0.26 9.74 -13.50
N PHE A 59 -1.56 9.40 -13.40
CA PHE A 59 -2.33 8.80 -14.48
C PHE A 59 -2.98 9.85 -15.40
N LEU A 60 -2.97 11.15 -15.04
CA LEU A 60 -3.55 12.21 -15.87
C LEU A 60 -3.06 12.19 -17.32
N PRO A 61 -1.76 11.96 -17.63
CA PRO A 61 -1.32 11.86 -19.02
C PRO A 61 -1.96 10.69 -19.77
N VAL A 62 -2.14 9.53 -19.11
CA VAL A 62 -2.79 8.36 -19.70
C VAL A 62 -4.26 8.66 -20.00
N VAL A 63 -4.95 9.28 -19.03
CA VAL A 63 -6.35 9.70 -19.20
C VAL A 63 -6.48 10.72 -20.34
N ALA A 64 -5.59 11.71 -20.39
CA ALA A 64 -5.59 12.71 -21.46
C ALA A 64 -5.39 12.08 -22.84
N VAL A 65 -4.42 11.16 -23.00
CA VAL A 65 -4.22 10.44 -24.26
C VAL A 65 -5.47 9.66 -24.68
N ILE A 66 -6.14 8.97 -23.75
CA ILE A 66 -7.37 8.22 -24.05
C ILE A 66 -8.51 9.15 -24.45
N VAL A 67 -8.74 10.22 -23.70
CA VAL A 67 -9.83 11.19 -23.96
C VAL A 67 -9.60 11.91 -25.28
N LEU A 68 -8.39 12.43 -25.51
CA LEU A 68 -8.06 13.15 -26.74
C LEU A 68 -8.15 12.24 -27.96
N ARG A 69 -7.75 10.98 -27.86
CA ARG A 69 -7.99 9.98 -28.92
C ARG A 69 -9.46 9.81 -29.25
N VAL A 70 -10.32 9.69 -28.23
CA VAL A 70 -11.78 9.54 -28.45
C VAL A 70 -12.35 10.78 -29.14
N LEU A 71 -11.93 11.97 -28.71
CA LEU A 71 -12.35 13.23 -29.33
C LEU A 71 -11.84 13.36 -30.77
N ASP A 72 -10.59 12.99 -31.03
CA ASP A 72 -9.97 13.02 -32.36
C ASP A 72 -10.68 12.09 -33.34
N ILE A 73 -10.91 10.82 -32.97
CA ILE A 73 -11.67 9.87 -33.79
C ILE A 73 -13.11 10.36 -33.99
N GLY A 74 -13.75 10.91 -32.94
CA GLY A 74 -15.10 11.47 -33.04
C GLY A 74 -15.19 12.67 -33.97
N ALA A 75 -14.21 13.59 -33.92
CA ALA A 75 -14.14 14.76 -34.78
C ALA A 75 -13.91 14.38 -36.25
N ASN A 76 -12.96 13.46 -36.50
CA ASN A 76 -12.75 12.91 -37.84
C ASN A 76 -14.04 12.23 -38.34
N GLY A 77 -14.71 11.46 -37.50
CA GLY A 77 -16.02 10.84 -37.77
C GLY A 77 -17.13 11.81 -38.17
N ALA A 78 -17.15 13.01 -37.60
CA ALA A 78 -18.18 14.02 -37.86
C ALA A 78 -17.95 14.86 -39.12
N VAL A 79 -16.68 15.09 -39.49
CA VAL A 79 -16.29 15.97 -40.61
C VAL A 79 -15.87 15.18 -41.86
N GLY A 80 -15.54 13.91 -41.71
CA GLY A 80 -15.05 13.09 -42.81
C GLY A 80 -16.11 12.81 -43.88
N PRO A 81 -15.70 12.66 -45.15
CA PRO A 81 -16.59 12.45 -46.29
C PRO A 81 -17.16 11.02 -46.38
N TYR A 82 -17.58 10.43 -45.27
CA TYR A 82 -18.07 9.03 -45.22
C TYR A 82 -19.44 8.84 -45.90
N ALA A 83 -20.14 9.94 -46.20
CA ALA A 83 -21.40 9.97 -46.96
C ALA A 83 -21.22 10.35 -48.44
N GLY A 84 -19.98 10.47 -48.92
CA GLY A 84 -19.68 10.79 -50.32
C GLY A 84 -20.38 9.81 -51.27
N GLY A 85 -21.25 10.32 -52.15
CA GLY A 85 -22.02 9.51 -53.10
C GLY A 85 -23.52 9.34 -52.82
N LEU A 86 -24.06 9.85 -51.70
CA LEU A 86 -25.50 9.79 -51.39
C LEU A 86 -26.36 10.92 -52.00
N GLY A 87 -25.82 11.65 -52.99
CA GLY A 87 -26.62 12.53 -53.86
C GLY A 87 -27.06 13.88 -53.29
N VAL A 88 -26.74 14.24 -52.05
CA VAL A 88 -27.05 15.57 -51.49
C VAL A 88 -25.86 16.14 -50.71
N GLY A 89 -25.31 17.27 -51.19
CA GLY A 89 -24.47 18.17 -50.41
C GLY A 89 -22.96 17.92 -50.38
N TYR A 90 -22.45 16.79 -50.88
CA TYR A 90 -21.01 16.53 -50.98
C TYR A 90 -20.59 16.16 -52.41
N PRO A 91 -19.50 16.74 -52.96
CA PRO A 91 -18.96 16.31 -54.24
C PRO A 91 -18.56 14.84 -54.17
N VAL A 92 -18.73 14.10 -55.27
CA VAL A 92 -18.25 12.72 -55.40
C VAL A 92 -16.72 12.76 -55.33
N LEU A 93 -16.16 12.45 -54.17
CA LEU A 93 -14.72 12.34 -53.97
C LEU A 93 -14.26 10.98 -54.50
N PRO A 94 -13.33 10.93 -55.47
CA PRO A 94 -12.73 9.68 -55.89
C PRO A 94 -11.89 9.08 -54.74
N ASP A 95 -11.86 7.75 -54.67
CA ASP A 95 -10.95 6.96 -53.82
C ASP A 95 -11.19 7.04 -52.28
N LEU A 96 -12.45 6.89 -51.85
CA LEU A 96 -12.83 6.80 -50.43
C LEU A 96 -12.65 5.39 -49.82
N VAL A 97 -12.25 4.40 -50.61
CA VAL A 97 -12.08 3.00 -50.15
C VAL A 97 -10.93 2.94 -49.16
N GLY A 98 -11.17 2.41 -47.96
CA GLY A 98 -10.15 2.32 -46.91
C GLY A 98 -9.84 3.65 -46.20
N TYR A 99 -10.54 4.74 -46.52
CA TYR A 99 -10.28 6.07 -45.95
C TYR A 99 -10.55 6.12 -44.44
N ALA A 100 -11.64 5.51 -43.98
CA ALA A 100 -11.98 5.44 -42.56
C ALA A 100 -10.93 4.65 -41.77
N GLU A 101 -10.50 3.51 -42.31
CA GLU A 101 -9.48 2.65 -41.74
C GLU A 101 -8.12 3.34 -41.70
N ASN A 102 -7.78 4.12 -42.73
CA ASN A 102 -6.56 4.91 -42.79
C ASN A 102 -6.51 6.00 -41.70
N ILE A 103 -7.62 6.72 -41.49
CA ILE A 103 -7.74 7.70 -40.38
C ILE A 103 -7.53 7.03 -39.03
N VAL A 104 -8.20 5.90 -38.78
CA VAL A 104 -8.08 5.17 -37.51
C VAL A 104 -6.66 4.64 -37.31
N PHE A 105 -6.00 4.19 -38.38
CA PHE A 105 -4.60 3.77 -38.34
C PHE A 105 -3.67 4.91 -37.92
N TYR A 106 -3.71 6.07 -38.61
CA TYR A 106 -2.85 7.21 -38.26
C TYR A 106 -3.14 7.78 -36.88
N SER A 107 -4.42 7.90 -36.52
CA SER A 107 -4.83 8.37 -35.19
C SER A 107 -4.27 7.45 -34.10
N ASP A 108 -4.44 6.14 -34.24
CA ASP A 108 -3.95 5.19 -33.24
C ASP A 108 -2.42 5.08 -33.23
N LEU A 109 -1.73 5.30 -34.36
CA LEU A 109 -0.28 5.39 -34.40
C LEU A 109 0.24 6.53 -33.52
N VAL A 110 -0.41 7.70 -33.57
CA VAL A 110 -0.06 8.83 -32.71
C VAL A 110 -0.46 8.58 -31.26
N TRP A 111 -1.73 8.25 -31.01
CA TRP A 111 -2.25 8.19 -29.64
C TRP A 111 -1.75 6.99 -28.85
N PHE A 112 -1.65 5.79 -29.44
CA PHE A 112 -1.00 4.67 -28.74
C PHE A 112 0.51 4.85 -28.65
N GLY A 113 1.14 5.60 -29.57
CA GLY A 113 2.54 6.00 -29.44
C GLY A 113 2.76 6.90 -28.21
N LEU A 114 1.89 7.90 -28.02
CA LEU A 114 1.89 8.78 -26.84
C LEU A 114 1.48 8.06 -25.54
N LEU A 115 0.75 6.95 -25.63
CA LEU A 115 0.41 6.12 -24.47
C LEU A 115 1.66 5.54 -23.80
N ILE A 116 2.73 5.25 -24.54
CA ILE A 116 3.97 4.69 -23.99
C ILE A 116 4.63 5.66 -22.98
N PRO A 117 4.99 6.92 -23.33
CA PRO A 117 5.53 7.86 -22.36
C PRO A 117 4.52 8.23 -21.27
N ALA A 118 3.22 8.30 -21.57
CA ALA A 118 2.19 8.53 -20.56
C ALA A 118 2.15 7.39 -19.51
N ALA A 119 2.26 6.13 -19.96
CA ALA A 119 2.29 4.96 -19.10
C ALA A 119 3.59 4.91 -18.26
N ALA A 120 4.71 5.36 -18.81
CA ALA A 120 5.95 5.53 -18.04
C ALA A 120 5.79 6.53 -16.87
N ILE A 121 5.02 7.61 -17.06
CA ILE A 121 4.68 8.55 -15.97
C ILE A 121 3.73 7.87 -14.97
N ALA A 122 2.73 7.12 -15.43
CA ALA A 122 1.80 6.39 -14.56
C ALA A 122 2.52 5.33 -13.69
N ALA A 123 3.64 4.78 -14.16
CA ALA A 123 4.48 3.86 -13.38
C ALA A 123 5.00 4.48 -12.07
N ILE A 124 5.15 5.81 -11.99
CA ILE A 124 5.49 6.53 -10.76
C ILE A 124 4.40 6.29 -9.71
N GLY A 125 3.14 6.47 -10.09
CA GLY A 125 1.99 6.25 -9.22
C GLY A 125 1.89 4.81 -8.74
N ILE A 126 1.98 3.86 -9.67
CA ILE A 126 1.88 2.43 -9.36
C ILE A 126 3.02 2.01 -8.40
N ALA A 127 4.24 2.50 -8.60
CA ALA A 127 5.38 2.18 -7.73
C ALA A 127 5.21 2.73 -6.30
N GLY A 128 4.78 3.98 -6.16
CA GLY A 128 4.54 4.60 -4.86
C GLY A 128 3.33 4.01 -4.14
N GLY A 129 2.19 3.91 -4.83
CA GLY A 129 0.94 3.40 -4.28
C GLY A 129 1.00 1.91 -3.97
N GLY A 130 1.59 1.12 -4.86
CA GLY A 130 1.78 -0.31 -4.66
C GLY A 130 2.70 -0.64 -3.48
N TYR A 131 3.72 0.18 -3.22
CA TYR A 131 4.56 0.05 -2.01
C TYR A 131 3.74 0.26 -0.72
N ILE A 132 2.93 1.32 -0.67
CA ILE A 132 2.06 1.61 0.48
C ILE A 132 1.04 0.50 0.69
N ILE A 133 0.34 0.07 -0.37
CA ILE A 133 -0.69 -0.96 -0.30
C ILE A 133 -0.10 -2.29 0.15
N ARG A 134 1.07 -2.68 -0.37
CA ARG A 134 1.80 -3.86 0.11
C ARG A 134 2.10 -3.75 1.61
N ASN A 135 2.58 -2.61 2.09
CA ASN A 135 2.85 -2.42 3.51
C ASN A 135 1.55 -2.45 4.34
N LEU A 136 0.41 -2.00 3.79
CA LEU A 136 -0.90 -2.09 4.45
C LEU A 136 -1.30 -3.55 4.63
N ILE A 137 -1.09 -4.38 3.60
CA ILE A 137 -1.31 -5.83 3.63
C ILE A 137 -0.38 -6.51 4.66
N TRP A 138 0.84 -6.02 4.82
CA TRP A 138 1.75 -6.51 5.87
C TRP A 138 1.44 -5.95 7.26
N THR A 139 0.39 -5.14 7.40
CA THR A 139 -0.04 -4.46 8.64
C THR A 139 1.03 -3.57 9.26
N GLU A 140 1.97 -3.09 8.44
CA GLU A 140 3.02 -2.16 8.86
C GLU A 140 2.44 -0.74 9.06
N GLY A 141 3.05 0.03 9.98
CA GLY A 141 2.74 1.45 10.16
C GLY A 141 3.20 2.24 8.93
N ILE A 142 2.33 3.12 8.40
CA ILE A 142 2.59 3.83 7.14
C ILE A 142 2.24 5.31 7.26
N PHE A 143 3.18 6.15 6.80
CA PHE A 143 3.01 7.57 6.55
C PHE A 143 2.91 7.82 5.04
N VAL A 144 1.69 8.07 4.57
CA VAL A 144 1.34 8.02 3.13
C VAL A 144 2.29 8.85 2.24
N ALA A 145 2.54 10.13 2.55
CA ALA A 145 3.35 10.98 1.68
C ALA A 145 4.82 10.53 1.57
N ASN A 146 5.49 10.29 2.71
CA ASN A 146 6.90 9.91 2.73
C ASN A 146 7.13 8.51 2.18
N ASP A 147 6.22 7.58 2.48
CA ASP A 147 6.31 6.21 2.00
C ASP A 147 5.99 6.11 0.50
N PHE A 148 5.17 7.00 -0.06
CA PHE A 148 4.93 7.08 -1.51
C PHE A 148 6.22 7.39 -2.26
N LEU A 149 6.94 8.44 -1.86
CA LEU A 149 8.23 8.84 -2.46
C LEU A 149 9.32 7.78 -2.23
N ARG A 150 9.30 7.10 -1.09
CA ARG A 150 10.19 5.95 -0.83
C ARG A 150 9.86 4.78 -1.77
N GLY A 151 8.59 4.50 -1.99
CA GLY A 151 8.10 3.48 -2.91
C GLY A 151 8.56 3.72 -4.35
N ILE A 152 8.42 4.96 -4.83
CA ILE A 152 8.91 5.38 -6.16
C ILE A 152 10.40 5.09 -6.29
N ARG A 153 11.22 5.61 -5.37
CA ARG A 153 12.69 5.44 -5.45
C ARG A 153 13.14 3.98 -5.43
N ARG A 154 12.38 3.09 -4.79
CA ARG A 154 12.74 1.67 -4.66
C ARG A 154 12.28 0.83 -5.83
N ASN A 155 11.07 1.07 -6.35
CA ASN A 155 10.37 0.13 -7.22
C ASN A 155 10.10 0.69 -8.63
N TYR A 156 10.37 1.96 -8.89
CA TYR A 156 10.02 2.61 -10.16
C TYR A 156 10.50 1.83 -11.38
N TRP A 157 11.77 1.38 -11.40
CA TRP A 157 12.31 0.66 -12.55
C TRP A 157 11.60 -0.67 -12.84
N ASN A 158 11.28 -1.45 -11.81
CA ASN A 158 10.58 -2.73 -11.98
C ASN A 158 9.15 -2.53 -12.49
N VAL A 159 8.48 -1.48 -12.01
CA VAL A 159 7.11 -1.14 -12.44
C VAL A 159 7.12 -0.52 -13.84
N LEU A 160 8.10 0.33 -14.13
CA LEU A 160 8.31 0.93 -15.44
C LEU A 160 8.50 -0.15 -16.50
N GLU A 161 9.35 -1.15 -16.23
CA GLU A 161 9.57 -2.28 -17.14
C GLU A 161 8.25 -3.02 -17.44
N ALA A 162 7.48 -3.36 -16.41
CA ALA A 162 6.19 -4.03 -16.57
C ALA A 162 5.23 -3.23 -17.47
N VAL A 163 5.13 -1.92 -17.20
CA VAL A 163 4.22 -1.02 -17.92
C VAL A 163 4.71 -0.72 -19.34
N LEU A 164 6.02 -0.62 -19.58
CA LEU A 164 6.60 -0.44 -20.91
C LEU A 164 6.42 -1.67 -21.78
N VAL A 165 6.71 -2.87 -21.25
CA VAL A 165 6.47 -4.13 -21.98
C VAL A 165 5.01 -4.22 -22.42
N PHE A 166 4.07 -3.91 -21.52
CA PHE A 166 2.65 -3.92 -21.86
C PHE A 166 2.26 -2.83 -22.87
N SER A 167 2.65 -1.57 -22.65
CA SER A 167 2.25 -0.45 -23.51
C SER A 167 2.83 -0.55 -24.92
N VAL A 168 4.06 -1.05 -25.08
CA VAL A 168 4.67 -1.31 -26.40
C VAL A 168 3.95 -2.44 -27.12
N LEU A 169 3.63 -3.55 -26.41
CA LEU A 169 2.87 -4.64 -27.00
C LEU A 169 1.46 -4.20 -27.41
N LEU A 170 0.80 -3.38 -26.59
CA LEU A 170 -0.51 -2.81 -26.89
C LEU A 170 -0.45 -1.88 -28.11
N PHE A 171 0.57 -1.01 -28.19
CA PHE A 171 0.81 -0.16 -29.35
C PHE A 171 0.95 -1.00 -30.62
N LEU A 172 1.87 -1.97 -30.64
CA LEU A 172 2.10 -2.83 -31.79
C LEU A 172 0.84 -3.60 -32.20
N ALA A 173 0.17 -4.27 -31.25
CA ALA A 173 -1.03 -5.04 -31.54
C ALA A 173 -2.15 -4.17 -32.10
N ARG A 174 -2.33 -2.95 -31.57
CA ARG A 174 -3.36 -2.04 -32.04
C ARG A 174 -3.04 -1.44 -33.41
N THR A 175 -1.83 -0.92 -33.61
CA THR A 175 -1.46 -0.29 -34.88
C THR A 175 -1.37 -1.30 -36.01
N MET A 176 -0.78 -2.48 -35.76
CA MET A 176 -0.75 -3.56 -36.76
C MET A 176 -2.15 -4.10 -37.03
N GLY A 177 -3.03 -4.14 -36.02
CA GLY A 177 -4.41 -4.52 -36.20
C GLY A 177 -5.20 -3.54 -37.08
N ASN A 178 -5.01 -2.24 -36.90
CA ASN A 178 -5.63 -1.22 -37.75
C ASN A 178 -5.03 -1.21 -39.17
N MET A 179 -3.73 -1.47 -39.31
CA MET A 179 -3.10 -1.64 -40.61
C MET A 179 -3.69 -2.83 -41.36
N ALA A 180 -3.94 -3.94 -40.67
CA ALA A 180 -4.63 -5.09 -41.25
C ALA A 180 -6.05 -4.73 -41.72
N ASP A 181 -6.79 -3.93 -40.95
CA ASP A 181 -8.12 -3.43 -41.37
C ASP A 181 -8.04 -2.57 -42.64
N MET A 182 -7.08 -1.66 -42.71
CA MET A 182 -6.85 -0.83 -43.89
C MET A 182 -6.50 -1.68 -45.13
N LEU A 183 -5.62 -2.68 -44.99
CA LEU A 183 -5.25 -3.56 -46.11
C LEU A 183 -6.45 -4.40 -46.60
N ILE A 184 -7.29 -4.87 -45.67
CA ILE A 184 -8.53 -5.59 -46.01
C ILE A 184 -9.49 -4.66 -46.77
N ALA A 185 -9.67 -3.42 -46.31
CA ALA A 185 -10.54 -2.44 -46.95
C ALA A 185 -10.06 -2.07 -48.36
N LEU A 186 -8.75 -1.98 -48.58
CA LEU A 186 -8.13 -1.76 -49.89
C LEU A 186 -8.19 -2.97 -50.83
N GLY A 187 -8.79 -4.09 -50.41
CA GLY A 187 -8.91 -5.29 -51.24
C GLY A 187 -7.59 -6.04 -51.44
N VAL A 188 -6.60 -5.85 -50.55
CA VAL A 188 -5.35 -6.60 -50.60
C VAL A 188 -5.65 -8.08 -50.33
N GLY A 189 -5.01 -8.97 -51.10
CA GLY A 189 -5.17 -10.41 -50.94
C GLY A 189 -4.82 -10.91 -49.52
N ASN A 190 -5.20 -12.15 -49.22
CA ASN A 190 -4.93 -12.81 -47.92
C ASN A 190 -5.66 -12.20 -46.70
N SER A 191 -6.85 -11.64 -46.89
CA SER A 191 -7.70 -11.10 -45.81
C SER A 191 -7.90 -12.07 -44.63
N GLY A 192 -8.02 -13.38 -44.90
CA GLY A 192 -8.12 -14.40 -43.85
C GLY A 192 -6.91 -14.44 -42.91
N TRP A 193 -5.70 -14.30 -43.45
CA TRP A 193 -4.46 -14.26 -42.64
C TRP A 193 -4.34 -12.96 -41.84
N LEU A 194 -4.77 -11.83 -42.43
CA LEU A 194 -4.81 -10.55 -41.75
C LEU A 194 -5.76 -10.59 -40.54
N ILE A 195 -6.97 -11.14 -40.71
CA ILE A 195 -7.92 -11.34 -39.61
C ILE A 195 -7.35 -12.26 -38.52
N ALA A 196 -6.76 -13.40 -38.91
CA ALA A 196 -6.17 -14.33 -37.96
C ALA A 196 -5.05 -13.67 -37.13
N SER A 197 -4.19 -12.87 -37.76
CA SER A 197 -3.11 -12.15 -37.07
C SER A 197 -3.62 -11.17 -36.01
N LYS A 198 -4.74 -10.48 -36.29
CA LYS A 198 -5.41 -9.58 -35.33
C LYS A 198 -5.90 -10.34 -34.10
N VAL A 199 -6.57 -11.47 -34.30
CA VAL A 199 -7.10 -12.30 -33.21
C VAL A 199 -5.96 -12.78 -32.32
N VAL A 200 -4.88 -13.28 -32.91
CA VAL A 200 -3.67 -13.68 -32.18
C VAL A 200 -3.07 -12.49 -31.41
N GLY A 201 -3.00 -11.31 -32.04
CA GLY A 201 -2.53 -10.08 -31.39
C GLY A 201 -3.33 -9.71 -30.14
N TYR A 202 -4.67 -9.77 -30.20
CA TYR A 202 -5.52 -9.49 -29.04
C TYR A 202 -5.38 -10.53 -27.93
N VAL A 203 -5.19 -11.82 -28.28
CA VAL A 203 -4.89 -12.86 -27.28
C VAL A 203 -3.55 -12.60 -26.58
N ILE A 204 -2.52 -12.18 -27.33
CA ILE A 204 -1.21 -11.81 -26.76
C ILE A 204 -1.37 -10.61 -25.82
N VAL A 205 -2.13 -9.59 -26.21
CA VAL A 205 -2.39 -8.42 -25.34
C VAL A 205 -3.13 -8.83 -24.07
N ALA A 206 -4.16 -9.68 -24.17
CA ALA A 206 -4.89 -10.18 -23.01
C ALA A 206 -3.97 -10.93 -22.04
N PHE A 207 -3.07 -11.77 -22.56
CA PHE A 207 -2.05 -12.44 -21.75
C PHE A 207 -1.03 -11.45 -21.15
N ALA A 208 -0.61 -10.44 -21.92
CA ALA A 208 0.32 -9.42 -21.47
C ALA A 208 -0.23 -8.57 -20.31
N VAL A 209 -1.54 -8.33 -20.23
CA VAL A 209 -2.17 -7.70 -19.05
C VAL A 209 -1.91 -8.52 -17.78
N LEU A 210 -2.11 -9.84 -17.87
CA LEU A 210 -1.89 -10.74 -16.73
C LEU A 210 -0.41 -10.76 -16.32
N LEU A 211 0.50 -10.81 -17.30
CA LEU A 211 1.94 -10.73 -17.07
C LEU A 211 2.33 -9.41 -16.39
N MET A 212 1.82 -8.27 -16.89
CA MET A 212 2.10 -6.95 -16.32
C MET A 212 1.73 -6.90 -14.83
N PHE A 213 0.54 -7.39 -14.49
CA PHE A 213 0.11 -7.45 -13.10
C PHE A 213 1.05 -8.30 -12.22
N TRP A 214 1.49 -9.45 -12.70
CA TRP A 214 2.48 -10.28 -12.00
C TRP A 214 3.86 -9.63 -11.89
N MET A 215 4.33 -8.94 -12.94
CA MET A 215 5.58 -8.19 -12.89
C MET A 215 5.51 -7.05 -11.86
N ILE A 216 4.38 -6.35 -11.77
CA ILE A 216 4.17 -5.31 -10.75
C ILE A 216 4.25 -5.91 -9.34
N SER A 217 3.53 -7.01 -9.07
CA SER A 217 3.50 -7.60 -7.72
C SER A 217 4.86 -8.16 -7.28
N LEU A 218 5.56 -8.85 -8.18
CA LEU A 218 6.91 -9.38 -7.94
C LEU A 218 7.93 -8.25 -7.80
N GLY A 219 7.87 -7.24 -8.68
CA GLY A 219 8.79 -6.11 -8.70
C GLY A 219 8.70 -5.21 -7.48
N ILE A 220 7.50 -5.10 -6.87
CA ILE A 220 7.29 -4.38 -5.62
C ILE A 220 7.70 -5.23 -4.41
N SER A 221 7.50 -6.55 -4.46
CA SER A 221 7.71 -7.42 -3.29
C SER A 221 9.13 -7.95 -3.16
N TYR A 222 9.83 -8.14 -4.28
CA TYR A 222 11.15 -8.77 -4.34
C TYR A 222 12.13 -7.93 -5.17
N LYS A 223 13.41 -7.99 -4.81
CA LYS A 223 14.48 -7.41 -5.61
C LYS A 223 14.92 -8.46 -6.64
N GLN A 224 14.62 -8.21 -7.92
CA GLN A 224 14.96 -9.11 -9.03
C GLN A 224 15.43 -8.27 -10.22
N GLY A 225 16.21 -8.88 -11.12
CA GLY A 225 16.58 -8.24 -12.39
C GLY A 225 15.47 -8.36 -13.45
N PRO A 226 15.52 -7.57 -14.54
CA PRO A 226 14.48 -7.50 -15.58
C PRO A 226 14.03 -8.85 -16.15
N LEU A 227 14.98 -9.61 -16.71
CA LEU A 227 14.68 -10.92 -17.30
C LEU A 227 14.17 -11.94 -16.28
N ALA A 228 14.68 -11.87 -15.04
CA ALA A 228 14.21 -12.74 -13.97
C ALA A 228 12.78 -12.37 -13.55
N LEU A 229 12.47 -11.08 -13.48
CA LEU A 229 11.13 -10.57 -13.19
C LEU A 229 10.12 -11.06 -14.24
N PHE A 230 10.44 -10.91 -15.52
CA PHE A 230 9.60 -11.37 -16.62
C PHE A 230 9.39 -12.89 -16.58
N ARG A 231 10.47 -13.68 -16.49
CA ARG A 231 10.38 -15.16 -16.41
C ARG A 231 9.53 -15.60 -15.23
N ASN A 232 9.74 -15.01 -14.06
CA ASN A 232 8.98 -15.36 -12.85
C ASN A 232 7.51 -14.96 -12.98
N ALA A 233 7.21 -13.81 -13.60
CA ALA A 233 5.84 -13.39 -13.88
C ALA A 233 5.12 -14.37 -14.82
N VAL A 234 5.78 -14.87 -15.86
CA VAL A 234 5.24 -15.92 -16.74
C VAL A 234 4.93 -17.18 -15.95
N VAL A 235 5.86 -17.64 -15.12
CA VAL A 235 5.66 -18.85 -14.29
C VAL A 235 4.47 -18.68 -13.35
N MET A 236 4.32 -17.53 -12.69
CA MET A 236 3.19 -17.27 -11.81
C MET A 236 1.86 -17.18 -12.56
N THR A 237 1.86 -16.52 -13.73
CA THR A 237 0.67 -16.38 -14.60
C THR A 237 0.16 -17.75 -15.04
N VAL A 238 1.05 -18.63 -15.51
CA VAL A 238 0.66 -19.97 -15.98
C VAL A 238 0.35 -20.89 -14.79
N GLY A 239 1.17 -20.87 -13.75
CA GLY A 239 1.03 -21.75 -12.58
C GLY A 239 -0.23 -21.49 -11.75
N THR A 240 -0.82 -20.29 -11.86
CA THR A 240 -2.07 -19.91 -11.16
C THR A 240 -3.12 -19.34 -12.10
N PHE A 241 -3.14 -19.81 -13.35
CA PHE A 241 -3.89 -19.19 -14.45
C PHE A 241 -5.39 -18.96 -14.16
N PRO A 242 -6.18 -19.94 -13.67
CA PRO A 242 -7.59 -19.71 -13.39
C PRO A 242 -7.82 -18.63 -12.32
N GLN A 243 -7.02 -18.64 -11.25
CA GLN A 243 -7.10 -17.65 -10.18
C GLN A 243 -6.63 -16.28 -10.67
N THR A 244 -5.57 -16.23 -11.49
CA THR A 244 -5.03 -15.02 -12.10
C THR A 244 -6.10 -14.32 -12.92
N ILE A 245 -6.84 -15.04 -13.77
CA ILE A 245 -7.95 -14.47 -14.55
C ILE A 245 -9.04 -13.94 -13.62
N PHE A 246 -9.49 -14.75 -12.66
CA PHE A 246 -10.55 -14.36 -11.73
C PHE A 246 -10.21 -13.07 -10.97
N PHE A 247 -9.00 -12.99 -10.39
CA PHE A 247 -8.57 -11.81 -9.65
C PHE A 247 -8.21 -10.62 -10.54
N ALA A 248 -7.76 -10.84 -11.78
CA ALA A 248 -7.59 -9.75 -12.74
C ALA A 248 -8.93 -9.10 -13.09
N ILE A 249 -9.98 -9.89 -13.34
CA ILE A 249 -11.34 -9.39 -13.58
C ILE A 249 -11.87 -8.67 -12.33
N LEU A 250 -11.71 -9.28 -11.15
CA LEU A 250 -12.14 -8.70 -9.88
C LEU A 250 -11.38 -7.41 -9.53
N ALA A 251 -10.13 -7.26 -9.96
CA ALA A 251 -9.41 -6.01 -9.81
C ALA A 251 -9.92 -4.96 -10.80
N THR A 252 -10.07 -5.33 -12.07
CA THR A 252 -10.24 -4.38 -13.20
C THR A 252 -11.67 -3.98 -13.53
N TRP A 253 -12.71 -4.57 -12.92
CA TRP A 253 -14.11 -4.19 -13.18
C TRP A 253 -14.41 -2.67 -13.12
N PRO A 254 -13.74 -1.82 -12.29
CA PRO A 254 -13.89 -0.37 -12.35
C PRO A 254 -13.58 0.22 -13.73
N ILE A 255 -12.56 -0.31 -14.41
CA ILE A 255 -12.18 0.11 -15.76
C ILE A 255 -13.27 -0.30 -16.74
N PHE A 256 -13.85 -1.49 -16.60
CA PHE A 256 -14.93 -1.94 -17.47
C PHE A 256 -16.18 -1.03 -17.37
N LEU A 257 -16.50 -0.52 -16.17
CA LEU A 257 -17.55 0.49 -16.04
C LEU A 257 -17.24 1.78 -16.82
N THR A 258 -15.98 2.23 -16.80
CA THR A 258 -15.60 3.45 -17.54
C THR A 258 -15.62 3.26 -19.07
N LEU A 259 -15.24 2.08 -19.57
CA LEU A 259 -15.07 1.85 -21.00
C LEU A 259 -16.32 1.31 -21.69
N PHE A 260 -17.11 0.50 -20.99
CA PHE A 260 -18.25 -0.23 -21.55
C PHE A 260 -19.58 0.09 -20.87
N GLY A 261 -19.56 1.00 -19.89
CA GLY A 261 -20.79 1.50 -19.28
C GLY A 261 -21.62 2.33 -20.26
N GLY A 262 -22.95 2.30 -20.10
CA GLY A 262 -23.78 3.39 -20.60
C GLY A 262 -23.51 4.68 -19.82
N THR A 263 -24.09 5.81 -20.23
CA THR A 263 -23.78 7.15 -19.69
C THR A 263 -23.70 7.22 -18.16
N ILE A 264 -24.67 6.63 -17.45
CA ILE A 264 -24.69 6.62 -15.98
C ILE A 264 -23.57 5.74 -15.41
N LEU A 265 -23.36 4.54 -15.96
CA LEU A 265 -22.33 3.60 -15.49
C LEU A 265 -20.92 4.12 -15.77
N THR A 266 -20.71 4.80 -16.90
CA THR A 266 -19.45 5.48 -17.20
C THR A 266 -19.17 6.59 -16.20
N ALA A 267 -20.16 7.44 -15.90
CA ALA A 267 -20.00 8.50 -14.91
C ALA A 267 -19.66 7.94 -13.51
N LEU A 268 -20.35 6.88 -13.09
CA LEU A 268 -20.05 6.17 -11.85
C LEU A 268 -18.66 5.54 -11.86
N GLY A 269 -18.26 4.93 -12.97
CA GLY A 269 -16.93 4.37 -13.16
C GLY A 269 -15.84 5.44 -13.00
N ILE A 270 -16.03 6.62 -13.59
CA ILE A 270 -15.09 7.74 -13.48
C ILE A 270 -14.97 8.20 -12.03
N ILE A 271 -16.10 8.43 -11.35
CA ILE A 271 -16.10 8.83 -9.93
C ILE A 271 -15.39 7.78 -9.08
N LEU A 272 -15.67 6.49 -9.33
CA LEU A 272 -15.06 5.39 -8.61
C LEU A 272 -13.55 5.35 -8.84
N MET A 273 -13.08 5.53 -10.08
CA MET A 273 -11.65 5.60 -10.43
C MET A 273 -10.94 6.78 -9.75
N LEU A 274 -11.57 7.95 -9.70
CA LEU A 274 -11.03 9.15 -9.05
C LEU A 274 -10.92 9.00 -7.53
N LEU A 275 -11.90 8.35 -6.89
CA LEU A 275 -11.93 8.23 -5.43
C LEU A 275 -11.09 7.07 -4.90
N ILE A 276 -11.21 5.87 -5.49
CA ILE A 276 -10.56 4.67 -4.94
C ILE A 276 -10.11 3.64 -5.99
N GLY A 277 -10.56 3.70 -7.24
CA GLY A 277 -10.47 2.60 -8.20
C GLY A 277 -9.05 2.08 -8.45
N ILE A 278 -8.05 2.94 -8.59
CA ILE A 278 -6.65 2.52 -8.81
C ILE A 278 -6.09 1.84 -7.55
N SER A 279 -6.35 2.42 -6.38
CA SER A 279 -5.92 1.83 -5.11
C SER A 279 -6.64 0.51 -4.78
N TYR A 280 -7.92 0.40 -5.16
CA TYR A 280 -8.70 -0.82 -5.05
C TYR A 280 -8.13 -1.92 -5.95
N MET A 281 -7.85 -1.61 -7.22
CA MET A 281 -7.23 -2.55 -8.16
C MET A 281 -5.93 -3.11 -7.59
N LEU A 282 -5.06 -2.23 -7.10
CA LEU A 282 -3.80 -2.65 -6.49
C LEU A 282 -4.00 -3.42 -5.19
N LEU A 283 -5.00 -3.09 -4.37
CA LEU A 283 -5.29 -3.81 -3.14
C LEU A 283 -5.76 -5.25 -3.44
N VAL A 284 -6.73 -5.42 -4.34
CA VAL A 284 -7.22 -6.74 -4.75
C VAL A 284 -6.06 -7.56 -5.31
N TRP A 285 -5.31 -6.98 -6.25
CA TRP A 285 -4.22 -7.70 -6.92
C TRP A 285 -3.07 -8.04 -5.97
N LEU A 286 -2.64 -7.09 -5.14
CA LEU A 286 -1.53 -7.31 -4.22
C LEU A 286 -1.91 -8.29 -3.11
N ASP A 287 -3.13 -8.26 -2.57
CA ASP A 287 -3.54 -9.23 -1.55
C ASP A 287 -3.57 -10.66 -2.10
N TYR A 288 -4.12 -10.84 -3.32
CA TYR A 288 -4.04 -12.11 -4.05
C TYR A 288 -2.58 -12.54 -4.31
N SER A 289 -1.73 -11.62 -4.76
CA SER A 289 -0.32 -11.94 -5.03
C SER A 289 0.42 -12.35 -3.76
N GLN A 290 0.14 -11.72 -2.60
CA GLN A 290 0.74 -12.11 -1.32
C GLN A 290 0.29 -13.50 -0.88
N TRP A 291 -0.97 -13.87 -1.13
CA TRP A 291 -1.42 -15.26 -0.95
C TRP A 291 -0.60 -16.23 -1.80
N ALA A 292 -0.42 -15.93 -3.09
CA ALA A 292 0.33 -16.80 -3.99
C ALA A 292 1.81 -16.86 -3.61
N PHE A 293 2.40 -15.75 -3.19
CA PHE A 293 3.77 -15.69 -2.68
C PHE A 293 3.95 -16.54 -1.43
N ASP A 294 3.03 -16.46 -0.47
CA ASP A 294 3.07 -17.30 0.73
C ASP A 294 2.96 -18.78 0.43
N LYS A 295 2.21 -19.14 -0.62
CA LYS A 295 1.99 -20.54 -0.99
C LYS A 295 3.12 -21.12 -1.85
N PHE A 296 3.67 -20.35 -2.78
CA PHE A 296 4.54 -20.87 -3.84
C PHE A 296 5.97 -20.31 -3.83
N VAL A 297 6.20 -19.12 -3.26
CA VAL A 297 7.50 -18.41 -3.37
C VAL A 297 8.23 -18.34 -2.04
N ASN A 298 7.60 -17.77 -1.01
CA ASN A 298 8.18 -17.52 0.30
C ASN A 298 8.75 -18.78 0.99
N PRO A 299 8.08 -19.95 0.96
CA PRO A 299 8.63 -21.18 1.55
C PRO A 299 9.98 -21.58 0.94
N ASN A 300 10.10 -21.46 -0.38
CA ASN A 300 11.31 -21.86 -1.12
C ASN A 300 12.47 -20.89 -0.91
N MET A 301 12.18 -19.64 -0.57
CA MET A 301 13.16 -18.57 -0.35
C MET A 301 13.49 -18.36 1.14
N GLY A 302 12.85 -19.10 2.06
CA GLY A 302 13.03 -18.93 3.50
C GLY A 302 12.45 -17.62 4.06
N TYR A 303 11.54 -16.95 3.33
CA TYR A 303 10.87 -15.75 3.81
C TYR A 303 9.68 -16.08 4.72
N ALA A 304 9.40 -15.19 5.68
CA ALA A 304 8.25 -15.35 6.57
C ALA A 304 6.92 -15.34 5.80
N THR A 305 6.15 -16.41 5.94
CA THR A 305 4.80 -16.55 5.37
C THR A 305 3.72 -15.99 6.30
N GLY A 306 2.60 -15.57 5.71
CA GLY A 306 1.42 -15.13 6.44
C GLY A 306 1.59 -13.76 7.11
N ARG A 307 2.40 -12.87 6.52
CA ARG A 307 2.55 -11.49 7.04
C ARG A 307 1.19 -10.77 7.00
N GLY A 308 0.87 -10.08 8.09
CA GLY A 308 -0.41 -9.39 8.28
C GLY A 308 -1.59 -10.31 8.66
N LEU A 309 -1.36 -11.61 8.84
CA LEU A 309 -2.39 -12.56 9.27
C LEU A 309 -2.14 -13.03 10.71
N TYR A 310 -3.22 -13.32 11.42
CA TYR A 310 -3.15 -13.98 12.72
C TYR A 310 -2.70 -15.43 12.56
N ASN A 311 -1.71 -15.84 13.36
CA ASN A 311 -1.25 -17.22 13.38
C ASN A 311 -1.28 -17.75 14.82
N LYS A 312 -2.23 -18.65 15.10
CA LYS A 312 -2.42 -19.29 16.41
C LYS A 312 -1.19 -20.09 16.85
N ASP A 313 -0.47 -20.71 15.91
CA ASP A 313 0.67 -21.61 16.21
C ASP A 313 1.95 -20.84 16.56
N LYS A 314 2.04 -19.55 16.17
CA LYS A 314 3.18 -18.68 16.48
C LYS A 314 3.10 -18.04 17.88
N GLN A 315 1.94 -18.08 18.55
CA GLN A 315 1.76 -17.50 19.89
C GLN A 315 2.63 -18.17 20.97
N GLY A 316 3.01 -19.44 20.78
CA GLY A 316 3.91 -20.16 21.68
C GLY A 316 5.40 -20.08 21.33
N LYS A 317 5.77 -19.48 20.19
CA LYS A 317 7.15 -19.40 19.68
C LYS A 317 7.63 -17.97 19.42
N SER A 318 6.78 -16.96 19.62
CA SER A 318 7.09 -15.55 19.41
C SER A 318 7.91 -14.90 20.54
N GLU A 319 8.94 -15.59 21.03
CA GLU A 319 10.11 -14.97 21.66
C GLU A 319 11.38 -15.19 20.83
N GLN A 320 11.36 -16.06 19.81
CA GLN A 320 12.55 -16.38 19.03
C GLN A 320 12.22 -16.44 17.53
N ALA A 321 12.93 -15.60 16.76
CA ALA A 321 12.98 -15.53 15.30
C ALA A 321 12.21 -14.36 14.64
N ALA A 322 12.67 -13.13 14.90
CA ALA A 322 12.75 -12.13 13.84
C ALA A 322 14.23 -12.08 13.39
N SER A 323 14.47 -12.37 12.12
CA SER A 323 15.81 -12.40 11.52
C SER A 323 16.40 -10.97 11.42
N PRO A 324 17.68 -10.71 11.74
CA PRO A 324 18.21 -9.34 11.92
C PRO A 324 18.53 -8.56 10.62
N SER A 325 18.08 -9.01 9.45
CA SER A 325 18.69 -8.58 8.17
C SER A 325 17.94 -7.49 7.39
N MET A 326 16.93 -6.83 7.96
CA MET A 326 16.33 -5.65 7.29
C MET A 326 15.64 -4.70 8.28
N GLU A 327 16.34 -4.29 9.34
CA GLU A 327 15.81 -3.28 10.27
C GLU A 327 16.04 -1.86 9.71
N SER A 328 14.95 -1.21 9.27
CA SER A 328 14.94 0.22 8.93
C SER A 328 15.35 1.04 10.16
N ALA A 329 16.07 2.15 9.97
CA ALA A 329 16.44 3.07 11.06
C ALA A 329 15.24 3.50 11.92
N ALA A 330 14.07 3.66 11.28
CA ALA A 330 12.81 3.95 11.96
C ALA A 330 12.33 2.82 12.89
N MET A 331 12.64 1.56 12.58
CA MET A 331 12.29 0.42 13.42
C MET A 331 13.23 0.30 14.62
N ARG A 332 14.51 0.70 14.47
CA ARG A 332 15.44 0.86 15.59
C ARG A 332 15.01 2.00 16.51
N GLU A 333 14.61 3.15 15.96
CA GLU A 333 14.07 4.27 16.73
C GLU A 333 12.74 3.93 17.42
N TYR A 334 11.83 3.22 16.74
CA TYR A 334 10.58 2.76 17.33
C TYR A 334 10.82 1.75 18.45
N ARG A 335 11.76 0.82 18.27
CA ARG A 335 12.16 -0.14 19.31
C ARG A 335 12.81 0.56 20.50
N ARG A 336 13.61 1.61 20.28
CA ARG A 336 14.12 2.50 21.34
C ARG A 336 13.00 3.22 22.07
N GLN A 337 12.00 3.74 21.34
CA GLN A 337 10.83 4.38 21.97
C GLN A 337 10.00 3.39 22.79
N ILE A 338 9.84 2.13 22.33
CA ILE A 338 9.16 1.07 23.11
C ILE A 338 9.95 0.71 24.37
N VAL A 339 11.27 0.55 24.27
CA VAL A 339 12.12 0.25 25.44
C VAL A 339 12.10 1.43 26.43
N ALA A 340 12.18 2.67 25.93
CA ALA A 340 12.04 3.87 26.74
C ALA A 340 10.64 4.00 27.38
N MET A 341 9.57 3.60 26.68
CA MET A 341 8.22 3.51 27.25
C MET A 341 8.09 2.41 28.30
N GLY A 342 8.90 1.35 28.22
CA GLY A 342 9.02 0.32 29.25
C GLY A 342 9.60 0.86 30.58
N LYS A 343 10.35 1.97 30.54
CA LYS A 343 10.79 2.72 31.73
C LYS A 343 9.69 3.63 32.25
N SER A 344 8.47 3.10 32.39
CA SER A 344 7.39 3.90 32.96
C SER A 344 7.76 4.25 34.40
N LYS A 345 7.68 5.54 34.77
CA LYS A 345 7.95 6.03 36.13
C LYS A 345 7.08 5.35 37.20
N LEU A 346 6.05 4.61 36.81
CA LEU A 346 5.16 3.91 37.73
C LEU A 346 5.65 2.49 38.08
N VAL A 347 6.53 1.91 37.26
CA VAL A 347 7.01 0.53 37.47
C VAL A 347 8.42 0.51 38.05
N CYS A 348 9.24 1.52 37.75
CA CYS A 348 10.65 1.59 38.18
C CYS A 348 10.86 2.14 39.59
N ARG A 349 9.82 2.63 40.27
CA ARG A 349 9.91 3.21 41.61
C ARG A 349 8.83 2.69 42.55
N PRO A 350 9.08 2.66 43.86
CA PRO A 350 8.05 2.43 44.86
C PRO A 350 6.90 3.43 44.72
N ILE A 351 5.67 2.92 44.85
CA ILE A 351 4.46 3.75 44.90
C ILE A 351 3.80 3.47 46.23
N LYS A 352 3.57 4.52 47.00
CA LYS A 352 2.82 4.43 48.26
C LYS A 352 1.41 3.91 47.96
N PRO A 353 0.93 2.85 48.65
CA PRO A 353 -0.46 2.43 48.57
C PRO A 353 -1.40 3.60 48.90
N ILE A 354 -2.60 3.61 48.33
CA ILE A 354 -3.58 4.65 48.65
C ILE A 354 -4.06 4.42 50.08
N ASP A 355 -3.67 5.29 51.00
CA ASP A 355 -4.18 5.42 52.35
C ASP A 355 -4.96 6.74 52.51
N ASP A 356 -5.92 6.78 53.44
CA ASP A 356 -6.79 7.94 53.67
C ASP A 356 -6.13 8.98 54.62
N ASP A 357 -4.82 8.87 54.88
CA ASP A 357 -4.12 9.66 55.90
C ASP A 357 -3.81 11.10 55.45
N LEU A 358 -3.74 11.35 54.14
CA LEU A 358 -3.43 12.67 53.55
C LEU A 358 -4.47 13.07 52.51
N GLU A 359 -5.34 14.01 52.88
CA GLU A 359 -6.36 14.57 51.98
C GLU A 359 -5.91 15.87 51.32
N VAL A 360 -6.24 16.03 50.03
CA VAL A 360 -6.02 17.29 49.31
C VAL A 360 -7.08 18.30 49.75
N TYR A 361 -6.64 19.47 50.23
CA TYR A 361 -7.56 20.56 50.59
C TYR A 361 -8.42 20.96 49.39
N GLN A 362 -9.74 20.87 49.52
CA GLN A 362 -10.66 21.23 48.46
C GLN A 362 -11.01 22.72 48.54
N LEU A 363 -10.87 23.42 47.42
CA LEU A 363 -11.19 24.84 47.34
C LEU A 363 -12.72 25.05 47.42
N PRO A 364 -13.21 25.99 48.25
CA PRO A 364 -14.62 26.40 48.24
C PRO A 364 -14.95 27.24 46.98
N ASP A 365 -16.24 27.35 46.65
CA ASP A 365 -16.75 28.07 45.46
C ASP A 365 -16.30 29.54 45.40
N SER A 366 -16.07 30.16 46.56
CA SER A 366 -15.41 31.46 46.71
C SER A 366 -14.13 31.29 47.53
N PHE A 367 -12.95 31.42 46.91
CA PHE A 367 -11.66 31.18 47.55
C PHE A 367 -10.84 32.46 47.73
N SER A 368 -10.11 32.52 48.85
CA SER A 368 -9.18 33.58 49.21
C SER A 368 -7.73 33.21 48.86
N ARG A 369 -6.79 34.16 49.03
CA ARG A 369 -5.34 33.88 48.90
C ARG A 369 -4.84 32.88 49.94
N GLU A 370 -5.45 32.86 51.13
CA GLU A 370 -5.13 31.90 52.19
C GLU A 370 -5.56 30.48 51.81
N ASP A 371 -6.69 30.33 51.13
CA ASP A 371 -7.16 29.02 50.65
C ASP A 371 -6.26 28.45 49.55
N LEU A 372 -5.67 29.31 48.72
CA LEU A 372 -4.65 28.92 47.74
C LEU A 372 -3.33 28.50 48.40
N GLN A 373 -2.95 29.13 49.52
CA GLN A 373 -1.79 28.70 50.30
C GLN A 373 -2.03 27.33 50.94
N ARG A 374 -3.20 27.12 51.57
CA ARG A 374 -3.56 25.81 52.14
C ARG A 374 -3.61 24.70 51.09
N LEU A 375 -4.15 24.98 49.90
CA LEU A 375 -4.10 24.03 48.78
C LEU A 375 -2.66 23.70 48.40
N ARG A 376 -1.80 24.71 48.29
CA ARG A 376 -0.38 24.51 47.97
C ARG A 376 0.30 23.67 49.05
N ASP A 377 0.10 23.98 50.32
CA ASP A 377 0.72 23.27 51.43
C ASP A 377 0.26 21.81 51.48
N SER A 378 -1.04 21.55 51.26
CA SER A 378 -1.57 20.17 51.17
C SER A 378 -0.95 19.37 50.01
N LYS A 379 -0.73 19.99 48.84
CA LYS A 379 -0.02 19.36 47.72
C LYS A 379 1.45 19.11 48.03
N THR A 380 2.10 20.06 48.70
CA THR A 380 3.53 19.97 49.05
C THR A 380 3.75 18.84 50.06
N ALA A 381 2.87 18.70 51.05
CA ALA A 381 2.89 17.60 52.01
C ALA A 381 2.76 16.22 51.33
N ILE A 382 1.85 16.08 50.35
CA ILE A 382 1.71 14.83 49.59
C ILE A 382 2.96 14.54 48.74
N GLU A 383 3.56 15.57 48.13
CA GLU A 383 4.79 15.41 47.36
C GLU A 383 5.99 14.99 48.23
N GLU A 384 6.10 15.55 49.44
CA GLU A 384 7.14 15.21 50.41
C GLU A 384 6.95 13.79 50.96
N ASP A 385 5.73 13.42 51.34
CA ASP A 385 5.38 12.06 51.79
C ASP A 385 5.63 11.00 50.70
N THR A 386 5.26 11.30 49.46
CA THR A 386 5.53 10.39 48.32
C THR A 386 7.03 10.21 48.11
N LYS A 387 7.84 11.26 48.27
CA LYS A 387 9.31 11.18 48.14
C LYS A 387 9.93 10.41 49.30
N ALA A 388 9.47 10.65 50.53
CA ALA A 388 9.94 9.91 51.71
C ALA A 388 9.70 8.40 51.52
N TYR A 389 8.50 8.02 51.07
CA TYR A 389 8.18 6.62 50.76
C TYR A 389 9.05 6.05 49.62
N GLU A 390 9.29 6.84 48.56
CA GLU A 390 10.16 6.46 47.44
C GLU A 390 11.60 6.20 47.91
N ASP A 391 12.14 7.04 48.80
CA ASP A 391 13.49 6.91 49.35
C ASP A 391 13.61 5.74 50.34
N GLU A 392 12.61 5.51 51.19
CA GLU A 392 12.58 4.39 52.14
C GLU A 392 12.54 3.02 51.44
N HIS A 393 11.80 2.91 50.34
CA HIS A 393 11.58 1.63 49.63
C HIS A 393 12.42 1.50 48.35
N LYS A 394 13.34 2.44 48.10
CA LYS A 394 14.16 2.47 46.89
C LYS A 394 15.03 1.22 46.71
N ASP A 395 15.49 0.68 47.84
CA ASP A 395 16.40 -0.47 47.90
C ASP A 395 15.66 -1.82 48.03
N ASP A 396 14.33 -1.83 47.95
CA ASP A 396 13.54 -3.05 47.89
C ASP A 396 13.98 -3.94 46.71
N GLU A 397 14.24 -5.22 46.99
CA GLU A 397 14.78 -6.20 46.03
C GLU A 397 14.03 -6.21 44.69
N ARG A 398 12.70 -6.01 44.73
CA ARG A 398 11.83 -5.98 43.55
C ARG A 398 12.19 -4.85 42.58
N TYR A 399 12.45 -3.65 43.10
CA TYR A 399 12.73 -2.47 42.27
C TYR A 399 14.19 -2.45 41.85
N VAL A 400 15.11 -2.86 42.73
CA VAL A 400 16.54 -3.02 42.41
C VAL A 400 16.73 -4.05 41.31
N GLU A 401 16.10 -5.22 41.41
CA GLU A 401 16.25 -6.28 40.41
C GLU A 401 15.57 -5.90 39.08
N TYR A 402 14.40 -5.25 39.13
CA TYR A 402 13.73 -4.77 37.92
C TYR A 402 14.56 -3.70 37.19
N ASN A 403 15.11 -2.73 37.92
CA ASN A 403 15.97 -1.69 37.36
C ASN A 403 17.28 -2.27 36.82
N ARG A 404 17.88 -3.27 37.50
CA ARG A 404 19.05 -4.01 36.98
C ARG A 404 18.74 -4.74 35.68
N GLN A 405 17.64 -5.47 35.61
CA GLN A 405 17.21 -6.18 34.39
C GLN A 405 16.95 -5.20 33.23
N PHE A 406 16.45 -4.00 33.54
CA PHE A 406 16.25 -2.94 32.56
C PHE A 406 17.58 -2.38 32.02
N GLU A 407 18.52 -2.05 32.91
CA GLU A 407 19.85 -1.56 32.53
C GLU A 407 20.66 -2.58 31.72
N GLU A 408 20.62 -3.86 32.10
CA GLU A 408 21.27 -4.94 31.35
C GLU A 408 20.73 -5.03 29.92
N ARG A 409 19.41 -4.84 29.74
CA ARG A 409 18.77 -4.84 28.43
C ARG A 409 19.16 -3.60 27.61
N GLU A 410 19.23 -2.43 28.22
CA GLU A 410 19.64 -1.19 27.56
C GLU A 410 21.11 -1.27 27.10
N ARG A 411 22.00 -1.79 27.95
CA ARG A 411 23.40 -2.06 27.58
C ARG A 411 23.52 -3.08 26.45
N ALA A 412 22.76 -4.17 26.50
CA ALA A 412 22.75 -5.17 25.43
C ALA A 412 22.33 -4.58 24.08
N LEU A 413 21.35 -3.67 24.07
CA LEU A 413 20.91 -2.97 22.85
C LEU A 413 21.98 -2.00 22.32
N GLN A 414 22.72 -1.31 23.20
CA GLN A 414 23.83 -0.43 22.81
C GLN A 414 25.04 -1.22 22.27
N GLU A 415 25.33 -2.39 22.84
CA GLU A 415 26.42 -3.27 22.37
C GLU A 415 26.11 -3.89 20.99
N GLU A 416 24.84 -4.21 20.71
CA GLU A 416 24.41 -4.69 19.38
C GLU A 416 24.57 -3.61 18.29
N ASP A 417 24.34 -2.33 18.62
CA ASP A 417 24.47 -1.21 17.68
C ASP A 417 25.94 -0.82 17.38
N THR A 418 26.89 -1.11 18.30
CA THR A 418 28.31 -0.72 18.17
C THR A 418 29.20 -1.77 17.48
N GLY A 419 28.63 -2.83 16.91
CA GLY A 419 29.35 -3.78 16.06
C GLY A 419 30.22 -4.80 16.83
N GLY A 420 29.97 -5.00 18.13
CA GLY A 420 30.63 -6.02 18.93
C GLY A 420 30.39 -7.44 18.37
N LYS A 421 31.47 -8.22 18.23
CA LYS A 421 31.49 -9.56 17.63
C LYS A 421 30.28 -10.43 18.00
N LYS A 422 29.57 -10.91 16.97
CA LYS A 422 28.50 -11.92 17.01
C LYS A 422 28.95 -13.21 17.73
N LYS A 423 28.83 -13.26 19.06
CA LYS A 423 28.58 -14.53 19.76
C LYS A 423 27.09 -14.60 20.02
N LYS A 424 26.48 -15.75 19.71
CA LYS A 424 25.07 -16.10 19.97
C LYS A 424 24.70 -15.86 21.46
N LYS A 425 24.47 -14.62 21.88
CA LYS A 425 23.79 -14.33 23.15
C LYS A 425 22.29 -14.41 22.87
N LYS A 426 21.57 -15.13 23.74
CA LYS A 426 20.11 -15.20 23.69
C LYS A 426 19.57 -13.76 23.72
N ALA A 427 18.53 -13.48 22.92
CA ALA A 427 17.87 -12.18 22.94
C ALA A 427 17.49 -11.81 24.39
N PRO A 428 17.76 -10.55 24.83
CA PRO A 428 17.51 -10.15 26.20
C PRO A 428 16.02 -10.27 26.50
N LYS A 429 15.68 -11.03 27.55
CA LYS A 429 14.30 -11.25 28.00
C LYS A 429 13.69 -9.92 28.48
N PRO A 430 12.36 -9.72 28.35
CA PRO A 430 11.72 -8.55 28.95
C PRO A 430 11.90 -8.56 30.48
N PRO A 431 12.18 -7.41 31.11
CA PRO A 431 12.32 -7.30 32.56
C PRO A 431 11.00 -7.69 33.23
N LYS A 432 11.07 -8.51 34.27
CA LYS A 432 9.91 -8.99 35.01
C LYS A 432 10.03 -8.51 36.45
N MET A 433 8.96 -7.91 36.95
CA MET A 433 8.82 -7.62 38.38
C MET A 433 8.86 -8.93 39.16
N LEU A 434 9.54 -8.96 40.31
CA LEU A 434 9.32 -10.03 41.27
C LEU A 434 7.88 -9.94 41.76
N ASN A 435 7.13 -11.02 41.56
CA ASN A 435 5.83 -11.17 42.19
C ASN A 435 6.07 -11.54 43.66
N LYS A 436 5.41 -10.82 44.59
CA LYS A 436 5.27 -11.29 45.96
C LYS A 436 4.63 -12.69 45.91
N ARG A 437 5.28 -13.68 46.54
CA ARG A 437 4.57 -14.88 46.99
C ARG A 437 3.67 -14.51 48.15
#